data_AF-A0AAW2FXB0-F1
#
_entry.id   AF-A0AAW2FXB0-F1
#
_cell.length_a   1.000
_cell.length_b   1.000
_cell.length_c   1.000
_cell.angle_alpha   90.00
_cell.angle_beta   90.00
_cell.angle_gamma   90.00
#
_symmetry.space_group_name_H-M   'P 1'
#
loop_
_entity.id
_entity.type
_entity.pdbx_description
1 polymer ?
#
loop_
_entity_poly.entity_id
_entity_poly.type
_entity_poly.pdbx_seq_one_letter_code
_entity_poly.pdbx_strand_id
1 'polypeptide(L)'
;MSERYFAWNEISEGLILSSALKAEDEEAKRQKKRATVVQKSDIYCPHSYLILCYRETLNDSEKIRFRKCYLRKVAPNESDIIILQDIKDLVLFLLITPVSPQFINFFHLPVVDRFLRALIIYFQRFVEIWEDLVQERAATMKKAPNPLARGHRSRYADEMHTLRCVLGREYVDLLLGCRSGYEYHHMMTRKKRVATQSQGEKDLRIYEPLISVAHRVVWIALQRKHYTLIELELHRIFRTETYNTAQRQSGSKLIEDMLEDDIRILHGLKTTLKSRKLLRNSPLPHELMYGDCDYRLLSLGVVDIDVHHPKVAYLRNALLADEEILFQLKIKAGILGHNRSNYDIMLMPYESEEPMEIDLLDKKSLETRKSIFVPKILEQVEEIESLPEELIDEFPVKEIQEANEKYDKIREKARIKWMLRELKRRELKTMDTYFAQQF
;
A
#
# COMPACT_ATOMS: atom_id res chain seq x y z
N MET A 1 29.53 26.82 37.75
CA MET A 1 28.76 25.79 37.02
C MET A 1 28.20 26.47 35.78
N SER A 2 28.67 26.13 34.57
CA SER A 2 28.09 26.71 33.36
C SER A 2 26.84 25.92 32.98
N GLU A 3 25.74 26.62 32.73
CA GLU A 3 24.50 25.99 32.26
C GLU A 3 24.76 25.36 30.90
N ARG A 4 24.41 24.07 30.78
CA ARG A 4 24.46 23.32 29.53
C ARG A 4 23.03 23.11 29.07
N TYR A 5 22.73 23.48 27.84
CA TYR A 5 21.41 23.25 27.25
C TYR A 5 21.52 22.14 26.21
N PHE A 6 20.52 21.28 26.19
CA PHE A 6 20.34 20.33 25.12
C PHE A 6 19.56 21.01 23.99
N ALA A 7 20.14 21.03 22.80
CA ALA A 7 19.48 21.51 21.60
C ALA A 7 19.27 20.32 20.67
N TRP A 8 18.07 20.22 20.11
CA TRP A 8 17.75 19.21 19.12
C TRP A 8 18.33 19.62 17.76
N ASN A 9 19.12 18.77 17.13
CA ASN A 9 19.65 19.02 15.79
C ASN A 9 18.84 18.23 14.75
N GLU A 10 18.18 18.95 13.86
CA GLU A 10 17.29 18.41 12.82
C GLU A 10 18.04 17.61 11.76
N ILE A 11 19.33 17.90 11.53
CA ILE A 11 20.11 17.24 10.47
C ILE A 11 20.63 15.86 10.93
N SER A 12 20.85 15.69 12.23
CA SER A 12 21.44 14.50 12.83
C SER A 12 20.46 13.71 13.71
N GLU A 13 19.17 14.06 13.71
CA GLU A 13 18.11 13.43 14.51
C GLU A 13 18.53 13.07 15.96
N GLY A 14 19.16 13.99 16.68
CA GLY A 14 19.69 13.74 18.02
C GLY A 14 19.85 14.99 18.89
N LEU A 15 19.86 14.79 20.22
CA LEU A 15 20.11 15.84 21.20
C LEU A 15 21.61 16.14 21.29
N ILE A 16 21.98 17.38 21.00
CA ILE A 16 23.36 17.86 21.14
C ILE A 16 23.47 18.71 22.41
N LEU A 17 24.47 18.39 23.23
CA LEU A 17 24.81 19.18 24.40
C LEU A 17 25.76 20.32 23.96
N SER A 18 25.21 21.51 23.80
CA SER A 18 25.99 22.65 23.33
C SER A 18 26.65 23.34 24.52
N SER A 19 27.98 23.29 24.62
CA SER A 19 28.72 24.21 25.50
C SER A 19 29.12 25.44 24.70
N ALA A 20 28.64 26.61 25.09
CA ALA A 20 28.98 27.85 24.42
C ALA A 20 30.49 28.12 24.53
N LEU A 21 31.22 28.06 23.41
CA LEU A 21 32.36 28.93 23.13
C LEU A 21 32.56 29.04 21.61
N LYS A 22 32.73 30.29 21.19
CA LYS A 22 32.87 30.79 19.82
C LYS A 22 34.15 30.26 19.13
N ALA A 23 34.06 29.98 17.85
CA ALA A 23 35.13 30.20 16.88
C ALA A 23 34.55 30.20 15.45
N GLU A 24 34.18 31.38 14.99
CA GLU A 24 34.28 31.74 13.56
C GLU A 24 35.78 31.69 13.15
N ASP A 25 36.05 31.55 11.84
CA ASP A 25 37.37 31.67 11.16
C ASP A 25 38.19 30.41 10.72
N GLU A 26 37.56 29.26 10.41
CA GLU A 26 38.26 28.19 9.64
C GLU A 26 37.47 27.60 8.46
N GLU A 27 36.34 28.21 8.06
CA GLU A 27 35.51 27.68 6.96
C GLU A 27 35.87 28.18 5.55
N ALA A 28 36.78 29.14 5.41
CA ALA A 28 37.03 29.77 4.11
C ALA A 28 38.08 29.09 3.20
N LYS A 29 38.71 27.97 3.59
CA LYS A 29 39.80 27.34 2.79
C LYS A 29 39.62 25.88 2.36
N ARG A 30 38.52 25.21 2.69
CA ARG A 30 38.31 23.78 2.35
C ARG A 30 37.36 23.50 1.18
N GLN A 31 36.81 24.52 0.52
CA GLN A 31 35.79 24.36 -0.53
C GLN A 31 36.27 23.93 -1.94
N LYS A 32 37.53 23.52 -2.13
CA LYS A 32 37.98 22.99 -3.44
C LYS A 32 38.80 21.72 -3.26
N LYS A 33 38.10 20.59 -3.14
CA LYS A 33 38.49 19.19 -3.44
C LYS A 33 37.90 18.26 -2.38
N ARG A 34 36.73 17.71 -2.65
CA ARG A 34 36.37 16.32 -2.29
C ARG A 34 35.09 15.94 -3.01
N ALA A 35 35.24 14.98 -3.91
CA ALA A 35 34.15 14.18 -4.44
C ALA A 35 33.34 13.60 -3.27
N THR A 36 32.04 13.46 -3.48
CA THR A 36 30.99 13.02 -2.57
C THR A 36 31.33 11.71 -1.88
N VAL A 37 32.04 11.79 -0.76
CA VAL A 37 32.08 10.75 0.27
C VAL A 37 30.77 10.91 1.05
N VAL A 38 29.90 9.90 0.92
CA VAL A 38 28.69 9.78 1.74
C VAL A 38 29.12 9.86 3.21
N GLN A 39 28.73 10.95 3.90
CA GLN A 39 28.96 11.09 5.33
C GLN A 39 28.22 9.96 6.05
N LYS A 40 28.98 9.02 6.60
CA LYS A 40 28.47 8.06 7.58
C LYS A 40 28.21 8.86 8.85
N SER A 41 26.95 9.11 9.18
CA SER A 41 26.60 9.70 10.47
C SER A 41 26.87 8.67 11.57
N ASP A 42 27.66 9.05 12.58
CA ASP A 42 28.00 8.24 13.76
C ASP A 42 26.82 8.11 14.74
N ILE A 43 25.60 7.96 14.22
CA ILE A 43 24.39 7.73 15.01
C ILE A 43 24.16 6.22 15.05
N TYR A 44 24.17 5.65 16.26
CA TYR A 44 23.84 4.24 16.46
C TYR A 44 22.37 4.00 16.13
N CYS A 45 22.10 3.62 14.88
CA CYS A 45 20.81 3.15 14.41
C CYS A 45 20.87 1.62 14.25
N PRO A 46 20.47 0.84 15.27
CA PRO A 46 20.62 -0.61 15.28
C PRO A 46 19.88 -1.31 14.13
N HIS A 47 18.87 -0.63 13.55
CA HIS A 47 18.00 -1.16 12.49
C HIS A 47 18.18 -0.47 11.13
N SER A 48 19.27 0.28 10.93
CA SER A 48 19.57 0.95 9.65
C SER A 48 19.60 -0.01 8.45
N TYR A 49 19.95 -1.28 8.69
CA TYR A 49 19.98 -2.33 7.66
C TYR A 49 18.59 -2.70 7.10
N LEU A 50 17.50 -2.27 7.75
CA LEU A 50 16.11 -2.45 7.28
C LEU A 50 15.65 -1.33 6.35
N ILE A 51 16.40 -0.23 6.26
CA ILE A 51 16.07 0.89 5.38
C ILE A 51 16.38 0.46 3.93
N LEU A 52 15.34 0.39 3.11
CA LEU A 52 15.44 -0.02 1.72
C LEU A 52 15.67 1.20 0.82
N CYS A 53 16.75 1.15 0.03
CA CYS A 53 17.05 2.15 -0.98
C CYS A 53 16.66 1.63 -2.37
N TYR A 54 16.04 2.48 -3.18
CA TYR A 54 15.57 2.15 -4.51
C TYR A 54 16.26 3.03 -5.55
N ARG A 55 16.43 2.49 -6.75
CA ARG A 55 16.78 3.28 -7.93
C ARG A 55 15.52 3.92 -8.49
N GLU A 56 15.60 5.20 -8.81
CA GLU A 56 14.49 5.92 -9.43
C GLU A 56 14.42 5.64 -10.94
N THR A 57 15.58 5.60 -11.59
CA THR A 57 15.73 5.37 -13.03
C THR A 57 16.70 4.21 -13.32
N LEU A 58 16.55 3.60 -14.49
CA LEU A 58 17.41 2.52 -14.97
C LEU A 58 18.23 2.99 -16.17
N ASN A 59 19.53 2.66 -16.14
CA ASN A 59 20.41 2.83 -17.30
C ASN A 59 20.01 1.82 -18.40
N ASP A 60 20.36 2.11 -19.66
CA ASP A 60 19.98 1.24 -20.79
C ASP A 60 20.55 -0.18 -20.68
N SER A 61 21.76 -0.32 -20.14
CA SER A 61 22.35 -1.63 -19.83
C SER A 61 21.52 -2.43 -18.82
N GLU A 62 20.93 -1.75 -17.84
CA GLU A 62 20.10 -2.34 -16.79
C GLU A 62 18.70 -2.66 -17.31
N LYS A 63 18.14 -1.80 -18.17
CA LYS A 63 16.92 -2.06 -18.91
C LYS A 63 17.05 -3.33 -19.76
N ILE A 64 18.15 -3.49 -20.49
CA ILE A 64 18.45 -4.70 -21.27
C ILE A 64 18.57 -5.91 -20.34
N ARG A 65 19.26 -5.78 -19.21
CA ARG A 65 19.41 -6.86 -18.23
C ARG A 65 18.06 -7.28 -17.63
N PHE A 66 17.20 -6.32 -17.30
CA PHE A 66 15.86 -6.59 -16.80
C PHE A 66 15.01 -7.31 -17.85
N ARG A 67 14.97 -6.79 -19.08
CA ARG A 67 14.27 -7.42 -20.21
C ARG A 67 14.71 -8.87 -20.45
N LYS A 68 16.01 -9.14 -20.38
CA LYS A 68 16.56 -10.49 -20.67
C LYS A 68 16.34 -11.49 -19.54
N CYS A 69 16.56 -11.08 -18.29
CA CYS A 69 16.67 -12.01 -17.17
C CYS A 69 15.43 -12.02 -16.26
N TYR A 70 14.76 -10.89 -16.08
CA TYR A 70 13.75 -10.72 -15.03
C TYR A 70 12.34 -10.58 -15.59
N LEU A 71 12.17 -9.84 -16.69
CA LEU A 71 10.90 -9.66 -17.37
C LEU A 71 10.24 -11.00 -17.72
N ARG A 72 8.96 -11.15 -17.36
CA ARG A 72 8.16 -12.31 -17.74
C ARG A 72 8.06 -12.41 -19.27
N LYS A 73 8.39 -13.58 -19.79
CA LYS A 73 8.21 -13.93 -21.21
C LYS A 73 6.83 -14.53 -21.38
N VAL A 74 6.00 -13.89 -22.19
CA VAL A 74 4.63 -14.33 -22.47
C VAL A 74 4.67 -15.20 -23.74
N ALA A 75 4.05 -16.37 -23.69
CA ALA A 75 3.91 -17.23 -24.87
C ALA A 75 2.90 -16.59 -25.83
N PRO A 76 2.98 -16.83 -27.16
CA PRO A 76 2.06 -16.24 -28.13
C PRO A 76 0.58 -16.60 -27.90
N ASN A 77 0.30 -17.66 -27.14
CA ASN A 77 -1.05 -18.11 -26.80
C ASN A 77 -1.60 -17.49 -25.50
N GLU A 78 -0.81 -16.69 -24.78
CA GLU A 78 -1.21 -16.04 -23.53
C GLU A 78 -1.42 -14.53 -23.75
N SER A 79 -2.39 -13.95 -23.04
CA SER A 79 -2.62 -12.50 -23.08
C SER A 79 -1.46 -11.74 -22.43
N ASP A 80 -0.85 -10.81 -23.18
CA ASP A 80 0.20 -9.91 -22.68
C ASP A 80 -0.39 -8.76 -21.85
N ILE A 81 -0.87 -9.12 -20.67
CA ILE A 81 -1.42 -8.20 -19.67
C ILE A 81 -0.46 -8.02 -18.49
N ILE A 82 -0.55 -6.90 -17.80
CA ILE A 82 0.22 -6.62 -16.57
C ILE A 82 -0.42 -7.36 -15.41
N ILE A 83 0.37 -8.22 -14.75
CA ILE A 83 -0.04 -8.97 -13.56
C ILE A 83 0.71 -8.44 -12.34
N LEU A 84 0.22 -8.74 -11.13
CA LEU A 84 0.86 -8.25 -9.90
C LEU A 84 2.34 -8.67 -9.80
N GLN A 85 2.68 -9.87 -10.25
CA GLN A 85 4.06 -10.36 -10.25
C GLN A 85 5.00 -9.50 -11.13
N ASP A 86 4.51 -8.90 -12.23
CA ASP A 86 5.34 -8.02 -13.07
C ASP A 86 5.75 -6.75 -12.30
N ILE A 87 4.85 -6.21 -11.47
CA ILE A 87 5.13 -5.06 -10.60
C ILE A 87 6.11 -5.46 -9.50
N LYS A 88 5.89 -6.61 -8.85
CA LYS A 88 6.78 -7.14 -7.80
C LYS A 88 8.21 -7.34 -8.32
N ASP A 89 8.35 -7.93 -9.50
CA ASP A 89 9.64 -8.14 -10.15
C ASP A 89 10.35 -6.82 -10.45
N LEU A 90 9.62 -5.80 -10.91
CA LEU A 90 10.18 -4.48 -11.14
C LEU A 90 10.66 -3.82 -9.84
N VAL A 91 9.85 -3.86 -8.77
CA VAL A 91 10.22 -3.29 -7.46
C VAL A 91 11.45 -3.98 -6.88
N LEU A 92 11.51 -5.31 -6.92
CA LEU A 92 12.68 -6.07 -6.46
C LEU A 92 13.92 -5.79 -7.33
N PHE A 93 13.74 -5.51 -8.62
CA PHE A 93 14.85 -5.11 -9.48
C PHE A 93 15.44 -3.77 -9.09
N LEU A 94 14.58 -2.76 -8.85
CA LEU A 94 14.96 -1.40 -8.47
C LEU A 94 15.62 -1.33 -7.08
N LEU A 95 15.45 -2.36 -6.27
CA LEU A 95 16.00 -2.42 -4.92
C LEU A 95 17.54 -2.53 -4.92
N ILE A 96 18.19 -1.55 -4.29
CA ILE A 96 19.65 -1.46 -4.11
C ILE A 96 20.06 -2.24 -2.87
N THR A 97 19.37 -2.01 -1.75
CA THR A 97 19.65 -2.68 -0.47
C THR A 97 19.33 -4.18 -0.58
N PRO A 98 20.23 -5.10 -0.18
CA PRO A 98 19.90 -6.51 -0.20
C PRO A 98 18.83 -6.82 0.85
N VAL A 99 17.95 -7.78 0.53
CA VAL A 99 16.90 -8.24 1.46
C VAL A 99 17.19 -9.64 1.97
N SER A 100 16.41 -10.09 2.95
CA SER A 100 16.53 -11.44 3.47
C SER A 100 15.91 -12.45 2.49
N PRO A 101 16.53 -13.63 2.29
CA PRO A 101 15.89 -14.75 1.59
C PRO A 101 14.54 -15.12 2.20
N GLN A 102 14.42 -14.98 3.53
CA GLN A 102 13.15 -15.14 4.25
C GLN A 102 12.08 -14.17 3.73
N PHE A 103 12.43 -12.88 3.57
CA PHE A 103 11.53 -11.88 3.00
C PHE A 103 11.17 -12.21 1.55
N ILE A 104 12.12 -12.65 0.71
CA ILE A 104 11.80 -13.04 -0.68
C ILE A 104 10.79 -14.19 -0.71
N ASN A 105 10.97 -15.21 0.12
CA ASN A 105 10.02 -16.32 0.17
C ASN A 105 8.64 -15.87 0.67
N PHE A 106 8.60 -15.08 1.75
CA PHE A 106 7.36 -14.49 2.27
C PHE A 106 6.65 -13.62 1.23
N PHE A 107 7.38 -12.74 0.56
CA PHE A 107 6.83 -11.81 -0.43
C PHE A 107 6.20 -12.52 -1.63
N HIS A 108 6.64 -13.74 -1.93
CA HIS A 108 6.06 -14.59 -2.98
C HIS A 108 4.99 -15.54 -2.45
N LEU A 109 4.32 -15.26 -1.32
CA LEU A 109 3.16 -16.04 -0.89
C LEU A 109 1.85 -15.50 -1.47
N PRO A 110 0.84 -16.36 -1.75
CA PRO A 110 -0.49 -15.93 -2.21
C PRO A 110 -1.17 -14.93 -1.27
N VAL A 111 -1.00 -15.10 0.04
CA VAL A 111 -1.57 -14.18 1.04
C VAL A 111 -1.02 -12.76 0.90
N VAL A 112 0.26 -12.60 0.52
CA VAL A 112 0.87 -11.29 0.27
C VAL A 112 0.30 -10.67 -1.00
N ASP A 113 0.00 -11.46 -2.02
CA ASP A 113 -0.60 -10.93 -3.25
C ASP A 113 -2.00 -10.39 -3.02
N ARG A 114 -2.82 -11.08 -2.22
CA ARG A 114 -4.16 -10.59 -1.84
C ARG A 114 -4.09 -9.31 -1.02
N PHE A 115 -3.16 -9.26 -0.07
CA PHE A 115 -2.87 -8.02 0.68
C PHE A 115 -2.46 -6.88 -0.26
N LEU A 116 -1.53 -7.10 -1.19
CA LEU A 116 -1.09 -6.08 -2.14
C LEU A 116 -2.23 -5.63 -3.07
N ARG A 117 -3.11 -6.54 -3.50
CA ARG A 117 -4.31 -6.19 -4.29
C ARG A 117 -5.29 -5.34 -3.48
N ALA A 118 -5.61 -5.74 -2.25
CA ALA A 118 -6.44 -4.95 -1.35
C ALA A 118 -5.85 -3.55 -1.15
N LEU A 119 -4.53 -3.47 -1.02
CA LEU A 119 -3.81 -2.23 -0.85
C LEU A 119 -3.88 -1.34 -2.10
N ILE A 120 -3.72 -1.90 -3.31
CA ILE A 120 -3.85 -1.16 -4.57
C ILE A 120 -5.28 -0.61 -4.73
N ILE A 121 -6.31 -1.42 -4.45
CA ILE A 121 -7.71 -1.01 -4.55
C ILE A 121 -8.01 0.11 -3.54
N TYR A 122 -7.54 -0.05 -2.29
CA TYR A 122 -7.65 0.97 -1.25
C TYR A 122 -7.06 2.31 -1.71
N PHE A 123 -5.79 2.29 -2.15
CA PHE A 123 -5.10 3.51 -2.54
C PHE A 123 -5.62 4.13 -3.82
N GLN A 124 -6.10 3.33 -4.77
CA GLN A 124 -6.76 3.85 -5.94
C GLN A 124 -7.97 4.71 -5.53
N ARG A 125 -8.84 4.18 -4.67
CA ARG A 125 -10.04 4.91 -4.25
C ARG A 125 -9.70 6.09 -3.34
N PHE A 126 -8.72 5.92 -2.45
CA PHE A 126 -8.23 6.99 -1.58
C PHE A 126 -7.73 8.20 -2.38
N VAL A 127 -6.90 7.97 -3.40
CA VAL A 127 -6.36 9.04 -4.25
C VAL A 127 -7.47 9.70 -5.07
N GLU A 128 -8.38 8.93 -5.66
CA GLU A 128 -9.53 9.47 -6.40
C GLU A 128 -10.40 10.39 -5.51
N ILE A 129 -10.73 9.95 -4.29
CA ILE A 129 -11.49 10.78 -3.34
C ILE A 129 -10.70 12.02 -2.90
N TRP A 130 -9.39 11.87 -2.66
CA TRP A 130 -8.53 12.98 -2.29
C TRP A 130 -8.48 14.06 -3.39
N GLU A 131 -8.29 13.66 -4.65
CA GLU A 131 -8.30 14.58 -5.80
C GLU A 131 -9.63 15.32 -5.92
N ASP A 132 -10.76 14.60 -5.80
CA ASP A 132 -12.10 15.20 -5.80
C ASP A 132 -12.28 16.24 -4.69
N LEU A 133 -11.86 15.92 -3.46
CA LEU A 133 -11.97 16.83 -2.31
C LEU A 133 -11.08 18.07 -2.48
N VAL A 134 -9.88 17.92 -3.04
CA VAL A 134 -8.98 19.05 -3.34
C VAL A 134 -9.59 19.94 -4.43
N GLN A 135 -10.17 19.36 -5.48
CA GLN A 135 -10.85 20.11 -6.54
C GLN A 135 -12.09 20.85 -6.01
N GLU A 136 -12.91 20.18 -5.20
CA GLU A 136 -14.09 20.77 -4.56
C GLU A 136 -13.68 21.96 -3.67
N ARG A 137 -12.60 21.81 -2.90
CA ARG A 137 -12.06 22.88 -2.06
C ARG A 137 -11.61 24.09 -2.89
N ALA A 138 -10.87 23.84 -3.98
CA ALA A 138 -10.44 24.91 -4.89
C ALA A 138 -11.62 25.63 -5.56
N ALA A 139 -12.71 24.91 -5.87
CA ALA A 139 -13.93 25.49 -6.42
C ALA A 139 -14.75 26.27 -5.38
N THR A 140 -14.79 25.78 -4.14
CA THR A 140 -15.53 26.39 -3.02
C THR A 140 -14.80 27.61 -2.45
N MET A 141 -13.47 27.69 -2.54
CA MET A 141 -12.76 28.95 -2.26
C MET A 141 -13.25 30.11 -3.16
N LYS A 142 -13.86 29.81 -4.31
CA LYS A 142 -14.43 30.79 -5.24
C LYS A 142 -15.94 31.01 -5.06
N LYS A 143 -16.66 30.22 -4.27
CA LYS A 143 -18.14 30.25 -4.13
C LYS A 143 -18.63 29.87 -2.73
N ALA A 144 -19.77 30.41 -2.29
CA ALA A 144 -20.37 30.01 -1.01
C ALA A 144 -20.68 28.49 -0.98
N PRO A 145 -20.36 27.76 0.12
CA PRO A 145 -20.58 26.32 0.22
C PRO A 145 -22.08 25.96 0.16
N ASN A 146 -22.45 24.98 -0.66
CA ASN A 146 -23.83 24.46 -0.68
C ASN A 146 -23.98 23.29 0.32
N PRO A 147 -24.72 23.45 1.43
CA PRO A 147 -24.89 22.39 2.43
C PRO A 147 -25.67 21.17 1.90
N LEU A 148 -26.51 21.32 0.88
CA LEU A 148 -27.32 20.24 0.30
C LEU A 148 -26.51 19.33 -0.64
N ALA A 149 -25.31 19.77 -1.07
CA ALA A 149 -24.45 18.98 -1.96
C ALA A 149 -23.67 17.88 -1.24
N ARG A 150 -23.73 17.76 0.09
CA ARG A 150 -22.82 16.93 0.89
C ARG A 150 -23.13 15.43 0.93
N GLY A 151 -24.21 14.96 0.29
CA GLY A 151 -24.60 13.54 0.32
C GLY A 151 -23.51 12.57 -0.20
N HIS A 152 -22.74 12.99 -1.20
CA HIS A 152 -21.65 12.18 -1.75
C HIS A 152 -20.47 12.00 -0.76
N ARG A 153 -20.25 12.95 0.16
CA ARG A 153 -19.20 12.88 1.19
C ARG A 153 -19.44 11.76 2.19
N SER A 154 -20.71 11.50 2.56
CA SER A 154 -21.07 10.34 3.39
C SER A 154 -20.74 9.04 2.66
N ARG A 155 -21.08 8.95 1.38
CA ARG A 155 -20.77 7.78 0.55
C ARG A 155 -19.27 7.52 0.46
N TYR A 156 -18.45 8.58 0.34
CA TYR A 156 -16.99 8.48 0.37
C TYR A 156 -16.49 7.93 1.70
N ALA A 157 -17.02 8.40 2.83
CA ALA A 157 -16.66 7.88 4.14
C ALA A 157 -17.01 6.39 4.30
N ASP A 158 -18.20 5.98 3.85
CA ASP A 158 -18.66 4.58 3.91
C ASP A 158 -17.84 3.66 2.99
N GLU A 159 -17.47 4.13 1.80
CA GLU A 159 -16.55 3.44 0.89
C GLU A 159 -15.17 3.26 1.51
N MET A 160 -14.60 4.33 2.08
CA MET A 160 -13.28 4.29 2.73
C MET A 160 -13.28 3.40 3.97
N HIS A 161 -14.35 3.39 4.77
CA HIS A 161 -14.47 2.47 5.90
C HIS A 161 -14.53 1.01 5.43
N THR A 162 -15.35 0.71 4.42
CA THR A 162 -15.45 -0.64 3.85
C THR A 162 -14.10 -1.14 3.32
N LEU A 163 -13.35 -0.29 2.60
CA LEU A 163 -12.04 -0.67 2.08
C LEU A 163 -11.00 -0.88 3.19
N ARG A 164 -11.08 -0.12 4.31
CA ARG A 164 -10.24 -0.36 5.49
C ARG A 164 -10.57 -1.67 6.18
N CYS A 165 -11.84 -2.06 6.30
CA CYS A 165 -12.21 -3.37 6.82
C CYS A 165 -11.59 -4.50 5.96
N VAL A 166 -11.70 -4.39 4.63
CA VAL A 166 -11.12 -5.39 3.70
C VAL A 166 -9.60 -5.44 3.80
N LEU A 167 -8.93 -4.28 3.76
CA LEU A 167 -7.48 -4.21 3.87
C LEU A 167 -6.99 -4.70 5.25
N GLY A 168 -7.73 -4.35 6.30
CA GLY A 168 -7.47 -4.79 7.67
C GLY A 168 -7.56 -6.30 7.80
N ARG A 169 -8.57 -6.93 7.20
CA ARG A 169 -8.71 -8.38 7.13
C ARG A 169 -7.48 -9.03 6.48
N GLU A 170 -7.09 -8.60 5.27
CA GLU A 170 -5.91 -9.17 4.59
C GLU A 170 -4.62 -8.94 5.37
N TYR A 171 -4.48 -7.80 6.04
CA TYR A 171 -3.30 -7.49 6.85
C TYR A 171 -3.25 -8.32 8.16
N VAL A 172 -4.38 -8.52 8.82
CA VAL A 172 -4.48 -9.38 10.01
C VAL A 172 -4.21 -10.85 9.64
N ASP A 173 -4.68 -11.31 8.48
CA ASP A 173 -4.34 -12.64 7.94
C ASP A 173 -2.82 -12.82 7.79
N LEU A 174 -2.12 -11.78 7.32
CA LEU A 174 -0.65 -11.77 7.30
C LEU A 174 -0.06 -11.84 8.71
N LEU A 175 -0.48 -10.94 9.61
CA LEU A 175 0.07 -10.84 10.98
C LEU A 175 -0.07 -12.13 11.78
N LEU A 176 -1.23 -12.79 11.68
CA LEU A 176 -1.48 -14.05 12.37
C LEU A 176 -0.80 -15.24 11.70
N GLY A 177 -0.34 -15.09 10.45
CA GLY A 177 0.20 -16.19 9.66
C GLY A 177 -0.85 -17.24 9.33
N CYS A 178 -2.09 -16.81 9.12
CA CYS A 178 -3.16 -17.67 8.65
C CYS A 178 -2.76 -18.29 7.29
N ARG A 179 -3.26 -19.51 7.00
CA ARG A 179 -2.98 -20.26 5.75
C ARG A 179 -1.49 -20.58 5.60
N SER A 180 -0.89 -20.31 4.43
CA SER A 180 0.50 -20.66 4.07
C SER A 180 1.57 -19.79 4.75
N GLY A 181 1.20 -18.87 5.64
CA GLY A 181 2.11 -17.94 6.32
C GLY A 181 2.72 -18.44 7.63
N TYR A 182 2.27 -19.59 8.16
CA TYR A 182 2.64 -20.05 9.51
C TYR A 182 4.15 -20.25 9.74
N GLU A 183 4.95 -20.47 8.69
CA GLU A 183 6.42 -20.60 8.80
C GLU A 183 7.11 -19.27 9.12
N TYR A 184 6.47 -18.17 8.73
CA TYR A 184 6.96 -16.81 8.91
C TYR A 184 6.46 -16.18 10.21
N HIS A 185 5.47 -16.79 10.87
CA HIS A 185 4.85 -16.28 12.10
C HIS A 185 4.92 -17.27 13.26
N HIS A 186 5.28 -16.75 14.43
CA HIS A 186 5.47 -17.58 15.63
C HIS A 186 4.16 -17.97 16.34
N MET A 187 3.06 -17.25 16.10
CA MET A 187 1.82 -17.41 16.85
C MET A 187 1.09 -18.74 16.59
N MET A 188 1.34 -19.42 15.46
CA MET A 188 0.62 -20.65 15.07
C MET A 188 1.49 -21.90 14.93
N THR A 189 2.71 -21.91 15.48
CA THR A 189 3.50 -23.16 15.50
C THR A 189 2.90 -24.15 16.49
N ARG A 190 2.20 -25.17 15.95
CA ARG A 190 1.52 -26.29 16.65
C ARG A 190 2.41 -27.12 17.59
N LYS A 191 3.72 -26.81 17.71
CA LYS A 191 4.67 -27.53 18.56
C LYS A 191 5.15 -26.63 19.71
N LYS A 192 4.58 -26.93 20.88
CA LYS A 192 4.98 -26.47 22.23
C LYS A 192 4.81 -24.96 22.48
N ARG A 193 3.70 -24.66 23.16
CA ARG A 193 3.45 -23.44 23.93
C ARG A 193 4.57 -23.22 24.95
N VAL A 194 5.55 -22.38 24.64
CA VAL A 194 6.26 -21.57 25.63
C VAL A 194 6.60 -20.24 24.95
N ALA A 195 6.07 -19.15 25.51
CA ALA A 195 6.18 -17.76 25.07
C ALA A 195 5.33 -17.36 23.85
N THR A 196 4.16 -16.78 24.15
CA THR A 196 3.40 -15.79 23.38
C THR A 196 4.23 -14.49 23.22
N GLN A 197 5.43 -14.58 22.66
CA GLN A 197 6.24 -13.43 22.29
C GLN A 197 6.59 -13.54 20.82
N SER A 198 6.15 -12.55 20.05
CA SER A 198 6.75 -12.26 18.76
C SER A 198 8.26 -12.18 18.96
N GLN A 199 9.04 -12.88 18.14
CA GLN A 199 10.46 -12.60 18.03
C GLN A 199 10.54 -11.26 17.30
N GLY A 200 10.45 -10.15 18.05
CA GLY A 200 10.27 -8.81 17.50
C GLY A 200 11.26 -8.49 16.38
N GLU A 201 12.49 -8.97 16.49
CA GLU A 201 13.54 -8.82 15.48
C GLU A 201 13.26 -9.59 14.16
N LYS A 202 12.70 -10.81 14.24
CA LYS A 202 12.34 -11.58 13.03
C LYS A 202 11.14 -10.97 12.32
N ASP A 203 10.12 -10.57 13.07
CA ASP A 203 8.94 -9.92 12.51
C ASP A 203 9.31 -8.56 11.89
N LEU A 204 10.17 -7.79 12.56
CA LEU A 204 10.70 -6.53 12.05
C LEU A 204 11.42 -6.70 10.70
N ARG A 205 12.22 -7.77 10.54
CA ARG A 205 12.93 -8.10 9.28
C ARG A 205 12.02 -8.50 8.12
N ILE A 206 10.75 -8.80 8.37
CA ILE A 206 9.77 -9.14 7.34
C ILE A 206 8.87 -7.94 7.08
N TYR A 207 8.32 -7.35 8.14
CA TYR A 207 7.29 -6.33 8.04
C TYR A 207 7.82 -4.93 7.71
N GLU A 208 9.00 -4.54 8.19
CA GLU A 208 9.58 -3.25 7.77
C GLU A 208 9.89 -3.22 6.27
N PRO A 209 10.57 -4.26 5.71
CA PRO A 209 10.70 -4.39 4.26
C PRO A 209 9.36 -4.49 3.53
N LEU A 210 8.36 -5.19 4.09
CA LEU A 210 7.05 -5.32 3.47
C LEU A 210 6.40 -3.96 3.26
N ILE A 211 6.33 -3.13 4.29
CA ILE A 211 5.71 -1.79 4.23
C ILE A 211 6.43 -0.91 3.20
N SER A 212 7.77 -0.92 3.20
CA SER A 212 8.55 -0.15 2.22
C SER A 212 8.37 -0.65 0.78
N VAL A 213 8.38 -1.96 0.55
CA VAL A 213 8.17 -2.55 -0.78
C VAL A 213 6.73 -2.34 -1.24
N ALA A 214 5.75 -2.47 -0.35
CA ALA A 214 4.34 -2.27 -0.63
C ALA A 214 4.05 -0.83 -1.09
N HIS A 215 4.68 0.18 -0.48
CA HIS A 215 4.61 1.56 -0.95
C HIS A 215 5.04 1.68 -2.42
N ARG A 216 6.17 1.07 -2.80
CA ARG A 216 6.66 1.08 -4.19
C ARG A 216 5.74 0.30 -5.14
N VAL A 217 5.20 -0.84 -4.70
CA VAL A 217 4.23 -1.62 -5.49
C VAL A 217 2.99 -0.79 -5.80
N VAL A 218 2.38 -0.18 -4.78
CA VAL A 218 1.18 0.67 -4.94
C VAL A 218 1.49 1.87 -5.82
N TRP A 219 2.60 2.56 -5.57
CA TRP A 219 3.00 3.72 -6.35
C TRP A 219 3.14 3.39 -7.85
N ILE A 220 3.79 2.27 -8.18
CA ILE A 220 3.89 1.82 -9.58
C ILE A 220 2.52 1.40 -10.13
N ALA A 221 1.72 0.67 -9.34
CA ALA A 221 0.39 0.24 -9.74
C ALA A 221 -0.55 1.42 -10.06
N LEU A 222 -0.35 2.56 -9.39
CA LEU A 222 -1.07 3.82 -9.60
C LEU A 222 -0.31 4.79 -10.51
N GLN A 223 0.46 4.26 -11.46
CA GLN A 223 1.13 5.04 -12.52
C GLN A 223 2.12 6.09 -12.00
N ARG A 224 2.75 5.82 -10.86
CA ARG A 224 3.80 6.64 -10.25
C ARG A 224 3.36 8.05 -9.85
N LYS A 225 2.06 8.26 -9.59
CA LYS A 225 1.52 9.52 -9.06
C LYS A 225 1.46 9.50 -7.53
N HIS A 226 1.44 10.68 -6.91
CA HIS A 226 1.14 10.86 -5.47
C HIS A 226 2.04 10.10 -4.49
N TYR A 227 3.35 10.00 -4.77
CA TYR A 227 4.31 9.22 -3.97
C TYR A 227 4.23 9.50 -2.46
N THR A 228 4.35 10.77 -2.06
CA THR A 228 4.36 11.21 -0.65
C THR A 228 3.01 11.00 0.03
N LEU A 229 1.91 11.24 -0.68
CA LEU A 229 0.56 11.04 -0.15
C LEU A 229 0.32 9.55 0.19
N ILE A 230 0.72 8.65 -0.73
CA ILE A 230 0.63 7.21 -0.51
C ILE A 230 1.51 6.81 0.69
N GLU A 231 2.72 7.36 0.81
CA GLU A 231 3.64 7.04 1.92
C GLU A 231 3.04 7.41 3.29
N LEU A 232 2.54 8.64 3.40
CA LEU A 232 1.95 9.18 4.62
C LEU A 232 0.75 8.36 5.06
N GLU A 233 -0.16 8.05 4.14
CA GLU A 233 -1.36 7.29 4.43
C GLU A 233 -1.04 5.82 4.75
N LEU A 234 -0.08 5.22 4.04
CA LEU A 234 0.36 3.84 4.29
C LEU A 234 0.96 3.71 5.70
N HIS A 235 1.76 4.69 6.12
CA HIS A 235 2.28 4.70 7.47
C HIS A 235 1.18 4.99 8.51
N ARG A 236 0.20 5.83 8.19
CA ARG A 236 -0.95 6.08 9.09
C ARG A 236 -1.74 4.82 9.38
N ILE A 237 -2.03 3.98 8.38
CA ILE A 237 -2.86 2.78 8.58
C ILE A 237 -2.10 1.63 9.24
N PHE A 238 -0.80 1.47 8.96
CA PHE A 238 0.00 0.35 9.45
C PHE A 238 0.87 0.66 10.67
N ARG A 239 1.10 1.93 11.01
CA ARG A 239 1.95 2.33 12.13
C ARG A 239 1.18 3.21 13.09
N THR A 240 1.51 3.09 14.36
CA THR A 240 1.05 4.07 15.35
C THR A 240 1.79 5.38 15.15
N GLU A 241 1.23 6.48 15.64
CA GLU A 241 1.82 7.81 15.59
C GLU A 241 3.28 7.85 16.07
N THR A 242 3.63 7.05 17.09
CA THR A 242 5.00 6.96 17.62
C THR A 242 6.00 6.32 16.66
N TYR A 243 5.54 5.42 15.79
CA TYR A 243 6.37 4.70 14.82
C TYR A 243 6.17 5.20 13.37
N ASN A 244 5.33 6.23 13.17
CA ASN A 244 5.11 6.85 11.88
C ASN A 244 6.34 7.69 11.47
N THR A 245 7.24 7.08 10.69
CA THR A 245 8.43 7.77 10.17
C THR A 245 8.09 8.77 9.07
N ALA A 246 7.11 8.47 8.21
CA ALA A 246 6.74 9.33 7.08
C ALA A 246 6.25 10.71 7.56
N GLN A 247 5.38 10.73 8.57
CA GLN A 247 4.90 12.00 9.14
C GLN A 247 6.03 12.84 9.76
N ARG A 248 7.04 12.19 10.35
CA ARG A 248 8.19 12.88 10.93
C ARG A 248 9.15 13.42 9.86
N GLN A 249 9.34 12.69 8.77
CA GLN A 249 10.29 13.04 7.71
C GLN A 249 9.73 14.06 6.71
N SER A 250 8.48 13.89 6.27
CA SER A 250 7.93 14.74 5.21
C SER A 250 7.53 16.14 5.70
N GLY A 251 7.51 16.36 7.02
CA GLY A 251 6.89 17.54 7.64
C GLY A 251 5.38 17.50 7.38
N SER A 252 4.56 17.51 8.41
CA SER A 252 3.11 17.24 8.34
C SER A 252 2.28 18.21 7.45
N LYS A 253 2.89 19.09 6.66
CA LYS A 253 2.27 20.14 5.84
C LYS A 253 1.12 19.63 4.97
N LEU A 254 1.29 18.51 4.26
CA LEU A 254 0.23 17.96 3.39
C LEU A 254 -1.05 17.58 4.15
N ILE A 255 -0.92 17.10 5.40
CA ILE A 255 -2.05 16.72 6.25
C ILE A 255 -2.54 17.91 7.08
N GLU A 256 -1.64 18.81 7.49
CA GLU A 256 -1.98 20.06 8.19
C GLU A 256 -2.82 21.00 7.32
N ASP A 257 -2.57 21.00 6.01
CA ASP A 257 -3.35 21.75 5.04
C ASP A 257 -4.75 21.12 4.79
N MET A 258 -5.06 19.94 5.33
CA MET A 258 -6.37 19.30 5.16
C MET A 258 -7.43 19.88 6.09
N LEU A 259 -8.65 20.09 5.57
CA LEU A 259 -9.79 20.36 6.44
C LEU A 259 -10.12 19.12 7.29
N GLU A 260 -10.54 19.36 8.54
CA GLU A 260 -10.95 18.29 9.46
C GLU A 260 -12.09 17.43 8.90
N ASP A 261 -13.01 18.02 8.13
CA ASP A 261 -14.08 17.29 7.46
C ASP A 261 -13.53 16.32 6.39
N ASP A 262 -12.51 16.71 5.64
CA ASP A 262 -11.88 15.87 4.61
C ASP A 262 -11.06 14.75 5.27
N ILE A 263 -10.39 15.06 6.40
CA ILE A 263 -9.72 14.06 7.25
C ILE A 263 -10.73 13.02 7.76
N ARG A 264 -11.92 13.43 8.20
CA ARG A 264 -12.96 12.49 8.67
C ARG A 264 -13.47 11.58 7.57
N ILE A 265 -13.60 12.09 6.35
CA ILE A 265 -14.02 11.29 5.20
C ILE A 265 -12.96 10.24 4.85
N LEU A 266 -11.70 10.65 4.76
CA LEU A 266 -10.60 9.78 4.32
C LEU A 266 -10.12 8.82 5.42
N HIS A 267 -9.90 9.34 6.62
CA HIS A 267 -9.30 8.61 7.74
C HIS A 267 -10.34 8.09 8.74
N GLY A 268 -11.63 8.41 8.59
CA GLY A 268 -12.68 8.06 9.54
C GLY A 268 -12.60 8.86 10.84
N LEU A 269 -13.34 8.37 11.84
CA LEU A 269 -13.29 8.93 13.18
C LEU A 269 -11.90 8.76 13.78
N LYS A 270 -11.35 9.84 14.35
CA LYS A 270 -10.08 9.80 15.08
C LYS A 270 -10.20 8.81 16.24
N THR A 271 -9.53 7.67 16.14
CA THR A 271 -9.45 6.69 17.21
C THR A 271 -8.66 7.28 18.37
N THR A 272 -9.33 7.87 19.35
CA THR A 272 -8.69 8.41 20.56
C THR A 272 -8.35 7.27 21.52
N LEU A 273 -7.24 6.57 21.24
CA LEU A 273 -6.78 5.49 22.09
C LEU A 273 -6.08 6.04 23.34
N LYS A 274 -6.77 5.97 24.48
CA LYS A 274 -6.24 6.30 25.82
C LYS A 274 -5.21 5.29 26.36
N SER A 275 -4.75 4.30 25.56
CA SER A 275 -3.84 3.25 26.03
C SER A 275 -2.36 3.64 25.96
N ARG A 276 -1.51 2.92 26.71
CA ARG A 276 -0.05 3.14 26.82
C ARG A 276 0.64 3.05 25.46
N LYS A 277 1.47 4.04 25.11
CA LYS A 277 2.06 4.28 23.77
C LYS A 277 2.72 3.05 23.08
N LEU A 278 3.28 2.11 23.83
CA LEU A 278 4.10 1.01 23.30
C LEU A 278 3.35 -0.31 23.05
N LEU A 279 2.16 -0.50 23.62
CA LEU A 279 1.35 -1.73 23.46
C LEU A 279 0.13 -1.48 22.55
N ARG A 280 0.31 -0.64 21.55
CA ARG A 280 -0.76 -0.24 20.63
C ARG A 280 -0.68 -1.10 19.37
N ASN A 281 -1.80 -1.72 19.02
CA ASN A 281 -2.00 -2.27 17.69
C ASN A 281 -1.91 -1.15 16.66
N SER A 282 -1.56 -1.49 15.43
CA SER A 282 -1.69 -0.55 14.33
C SER A 282 -3.17 -0.14 14.14
N PRO A 283 -3.43 1.08 13.62
CA PRO A 283 -4.79 1.60 13.52
C PRO A 283 -5.73 0.68 12.73
N LEU A 284 -5.24 0.02 11.69
CA LEU A 284 -6.06 -0.80 10.80
C LEU A 284 -6.60 -2.10 11.46
N PRO A 285 -5.79 -2.97 12.10
CA PRO A 285 -6.31 -4.06 12.93
C PRO A 285 -7.22 -3.59 14.07
N HIS A 286 -6.95 -2.41 14.65
CA HIS A 286 -7.83 -1.87 15.68
C HIS A 286 -9.21 -1.51 15.12
N GLU A 287 -9.27 -0.81 13.98
CA GLU A 287 -10.54 -0.48 13.31
C GLU A 287 -11.31 -1.75 12.91
N LEU A 288 -10.62 -2.81 12.48
CA LEU A 288 -11.26 -4.08 12.16
C LEU A 288 -11.92 -4.76 13.38
N MET A 289 -11.28 -4.68 14.55
CA MET A 289 -11.71 -5.40 15.76
C MET A 289 -12.79 -4.64 16.54
N TYR A 290 -12.80 -3.32 16.46
CA TYR A 290 -13.67 -2.46 17.25
C TYR A 290 -14.62 -1.60 16.42
N GLY A 291 -14.53 -1.66 15.08
CA GLY A 291 -15.43 -0.96 14.16
C GLY A 291 -16.56 -1.85 13.66
N ASP A 292 -17.59 -1.21 13.11
CA ASP A 292 -18.78 -1.85 12.54
C ASP A 292 -18.49 -2.37 11.12
N CYS A 293 -17.63 -3.38 11.01
CA CYS A 293 -17.32 -4.03 9.74
C CYS A 293 -18.39 -5.08 9.38
N ASP A 294 -18.90 -5.02 8.15
CA ASP A 294 -19.79 -6.07 7.60
C ASP A 294 -19.06 -7.42 7.59
N TYR A 295 -19.62 -8.40 8.31
CA TYR A 295 -19.03 -9.75 8.44
C TYR A 295 -18.85 -10.45 7.09
N ARG A 296 -19.64 -10.10 6.07
CA ARG A 296 -19.51 -10.65 4.70
C ARG A 296 -18.20 -10.22 4.03
N LEU A 297 -17.64 -9.08 4.45
CA LEU A 297 -16.32 -8.63 4.00
C LEU A 297 -15.20 -9.43 4.65
N LEU A 298 -15.40 -9.92 5.87
CA LEU A 298 -14.42 -10.74 6.60
C LEU A 298 -14.29 -12.14 6.00
N SER A 299 -15.38 -12.66 5.44
CA SER A 299 -15.43 -13.97 4.76
C SER A 299 -14.88 -13.99 3.33
N LEU A 300 -14.48 -12.84 2.77
CA LEU A 300 -13.97 -12.75 1.40
C LEU A 300 -12.79 -13.73 1.19
N GLY A 301 -12.93 -14.63 0.22
CA GLY A 301 -11.92 -15.63 -0.11
C GLY A 301 -11.72 -16.74 0.93
N VAL A 302 -12.60 -16.85 1.93
CA VAL A 302 -12.60 -17.95 2.91
C VAL A 302 -13.82 -18.83 2.68
N VAL A 303 -15.00 -18.20 2.61
CA VAL A 303 -16.29 -18.90 2.53
C VAL A 303 -17.04 -18.43 1.30
N ASP A 304 -17.62 -19.39 0.57
CA ASP A 304 -18.66 -19.10 -0.43
C ASP A 304 -19.96 -18.72 0.27
N ILE A 305 -20.08 -17.45 0.65
CA ILE A 305 -21.36 -16.87 1.03
C ILE A 305 -22.09 -16.49 -0.26
N ASP A 306 -23.40 -16.76 -0.36
CA ASP A 306 -24.25 -16.27 -1.46
C ASP A 306 -24.37 -14.75 -1.38
N VAL A 307 -23.38 -14.07 -1.96
CA VAL A 307 -23.29 -12.62 -1.91
C VAL A 307 -24.24 -12.03 -2.96
N HIS A 308 -25.45 -11.67 -2.55
CA HIS A 308 -26.39 -10.91 -3.39
C HIS A 308 -26.03 -9.41 -3.46
N HIS A 309 -25.15 -8.93 -2.57
CA HIS A 309 -24.80 -7.51 -2.50
C HIS A 309 -23.72 -7.14 -3.54
N PRO A 310 -23.99 -6.22 -4.49
CA PRO A 310 -23.09 -5.94 -5.61
C PRO A 310 -21.71 -5.41 -5.18
N LYS A 311 -21.65 -4.62 -4.10
CA LYS A 311 -20.37 -4.10 -3.55
C LYS A 311 -19.45 -5.21 -3.06
N VAL A 312 -20.00 -6.22 -2.39
CA VAL A 312 -19.22 -7.32 -1.82
C VAL A 312 -18.77 -8.26 -2.94
N ALA A 313 -19.62 -8.49 -3.95
CA ALA A 313 -19.24 -9.21 -5.16
C ALA A 313 -18.12 -8.51 -5.95
N TYR A 314 -18.20 -7.18 -6.10
CA TYR A 314 -17.13 -6.38 -6.70
C TYR A 314 -15.80 -6.57 -5.95
N LEU A 315 -15.80 -6.42 -4.63
CA LEU A 315 -14.59 -6.54 -3.81
C LEU A 315 -14.03 -7.97 -3.81
N ARG A 316 -14.90 -8.98 -3.76
CA ARG A 316 -14.52 -10.39 -3.91
C ARG A 316 -13.76 -10.62 -5.21
N ASN A 317 -14.34 -10.17 -6.33
CA ASN A 317 -13.74 -10.34 -7.64
C ASN A 317 -12.46 -9.52 -7.79
N ALA A 318 -12.40 -8.31 -7.23
CA ALA A 318 -11.20 -7.48 -7.29
C ALA A 318 -10.00 -8.11 -6.56
N LEU A 319 -10.24 -8.87 -5.49
CA LEU A 319 -9.20 -9.56 -4.73
C LEU A 319 -8.81 -10.92 -5.34
N LEU A 320 -9.78 -11.70 -5.79
CA LEU A 320 -9.57 -13.12 -6.13
C LEU A 320 -9.52 -13.42 -7.62
N ALA A 321 -10.15 -12.58 -8.47
CA ALA A 321 -10.21 -12.86 -9.90
C ALA A 321 -8.86 -12.65 -10.59
N ASP A 322 -8.68 -13.40 -11.67
CA ASP A 322 -7.53 -13.29 -12.55
C ASP A 322 -7.47 -11.92 -13.21
N GLU A 323 -6.27 -11.37 -13.37
CA GLU A 323 -6.09 -10.08 -14.01
C GLU A 323 -6.63 -10.04 -15.45
N GLU A 324 -6.73 -11.19 -16.12
CA GLU A 324 -7.30 -11.34 -17.47
C GLU A 324 -8.80 -11.03 -17.51
N ILE A 325 -9.50 -11.33 -16.43
CA ILE A 325 -10.97 -11.23 -16.34
C ILE A 325 -11.38 -9.86 -15.77
N LEU A 326 -10.47 -9.14 -15.10
CA LEU A 326 -10.74 -7.82 -14.51
C LEU A 326 -11.31 -6.81 -15.52
N PHE A 327 -10.77 -6.80 -16.74
CA PHE A 327 -11.27 -5.94 -17.81
C PHE A 327 -12.73 -6.25 -18.18
N GLN A 328 -13.08 -7.54 -18.26
CA GLN A 328 -14.45 -7.99 -18.58
C GLN A 328 -15.43 -7.64 -17.46
N LEU A 329 -15.00 -7.75 -16.21
CA LEU A 329 -15.78 -7.39 -15.02
C LEU A 329 -15.85 -5.89 -14.76
N LYS A 330 -15.20 -5.05 -15.57
CA LYS A 330 -15.08 -3.59 -15.38
C LYS A 330 -14.53 -3.22 -14.01
N ILE A 331 -13.64 -4.04 -13.46
CA ILE A 331 -12.97 -3.81 -12.19
C ILE A 331 -11.64 -3.12 -12.47
N LYS A 332 -11.45 -1.94 -11.88
CA LYS A 332 -10.20 -1.18 -12.00
C LYS A 332 -9.36 -1.39 -10.74
N ALA A 333 -8.15 -1.93 -10.92
CA ALA A 333 -7.16 -2.15 -9.86
C ALA A 333 -5.78 -1.67 -10.31
N GLY A 334 -5.60 -0.34 -10.37
CA GLY A 334 -4.41 0.31 -10.91
C GLY A 334 -4.21 -0.04 -12.39
N ILE A 335 -2.97 -0.38 -12.74
CA ILE A 335 -2.58 -0.88 -14.08
C ILE A 335 -2.78 -2.40 -14.24
N LEU A 336 -3.26 -3.12 -13.22
CA LEU A 336 -3.46 -4.56 -13.31
C LEU A 336 -4.52 -4.91 -14.36
N GLY A 337 -4.23 -5.91 -15.19
CA GLY A 337 -5.11 -6.32 -16.30
C GLY A 337 -5.01 -5.45 -17.55
N HIS A 338 -4.24 -4.36 -17.53
CA HIS A 338 -3.99 -3.56 -18.73
C HIS A 338 -3.02 -4.28 -19.67
N ASN A 339 -3.13 -4.00 -20.98
CA ASN A 339 -2.19 -4.53 -21.96
C ASN A 339 -0.79 -3.94 -21.71
N ARG A 340 0.21 -4.82 -21.62
CA ARG A 340 1.59 -4.44 -21.35
C ARG A 340 2.20 -3.55 -22.43
N SER A 341 1.76 -3.70 -23.68
CA SER A 341 2.24 -2.92 -24.83
C SER A 341 2.05 -1.40 -24.66
N ASN A 342 1.11 -0.99 -23.83
CA ASN A 342 0.83 0.42 -23.57
C ASN A 342 1.83 1.06 -22.58
N TYR A 343 2.79 0.28 -22.07
CA TYR A 343 3.71 0.70 -21.02
C TYR A 343 5.17 0.42 -21.39
N ASP A 344 6.07 1.31 -20.96
CA ASP A 344 7.51 1.04 -21.00
C ASP A 344 7.91 -0.02 -19.96
N ILE A 345 9.17 -0.48 -20.02
CA ILE A 345 9.81 -1.41 -19.06
C ILE A 345 9.59 -0.98 -17.61
N MET A 346 9.60 0.33 -17.36
CA MET A 346 9.41 0.92 -16.04
C MET A 346 7.93 0.98 -15.60
N LEU A 347 7.04 0.38 -16.39
CA LEU A 347 5.58 0.39 -16.25
C LEU A 347 5.01 1.83 -16.20
N MET A 348 5.61 2.72 -17.00
CA MET A 348 5.06 4.06 -17.24
C MET A 348 4.24 4.02 -18.53
N PRO A 349 3.03 4.59 -18.55
CA PRO A 349 2.24 4.66 -19.78
C PRO A 349 3.03 5.45 -20.83
N TYR A 350 3.00 5.00 -22.08
CA TYR A 350 3.35 5.89 -23.19
C TYR A 350 2.29 6.99 -23.21
N GLU A 351 2.71 8.25 -23.19
CA GLU A 351 1.77 9.37 -23.33
C GLU A 351 0.99 9.13 -24.64
N SER A 352 -0.31 8.87 -24.53
CA SER A 352 -1.20 9.18 -25.64
C SER A 352 -1.10 10.69 -25.79
N GLU A 353 -0.67 11.18 -26.95
CA GLU A 353 -0.96 12.56 -27.34
C GLU A 353 -2.42 12.82 -26.98
N GLU A 354 -2.66 13.63 -25.95
CA GLU A 354 -4.01 14.11 -25.69
C GLU A 354 -4.46 14.72 -27.02
N PRO A 355 -5.59 14.28 -27.62
CA PRO A 355 -6.10 15.01 -28.76
C PRO A 355 -6.31 16.44 -28.26
N MET A 356 -5.56 17.37 -28.86
CA MET A 356 -5.76 18.81 -28.74
C MET A 356 -7.25 19.08 -28.60
N GLU A 357 -7.60 19.93 -27.64
CA GLU A 357 -8.94 20.48 -27.45
C GLU A 357 -9.57 20.86 -28.80
N ILE A 358 -10.37 19.96 -29.36
CA ILE A 358 -11.23 20.26 -30.50
C ILE A 358 -12.46 20.93 -29.91
N ASP A 359 -12.40 22.26 -29.96
CA ASP A 359 -13.46 23.25 -30.09
C ASP A 359 -14.78 23.01 -29.34
N LEU A 360 -15.00 23.88 -28.34
CA LEU A 360 -16.15 23.99 -27.47
C LEU A 360 -17.41 24.56 -28.16
N LEU A 361 -17.78 24.09 -29.36
CA LEU A 361 -18.94 24.63 -30.10
C LEU A 361 -20.01 23.63 -30.57
N ASP A 362 -19.80 22.31 -30.51
CA ASP A 362 -20.77 21.35 -31.08
C ASP A 362 -21.61 20.52 -30.10
N LYS A 363 -21.56 20.81 -28.79
CA LYS A 363 -22.42 20.14 -27.78
C LYS A 363 -23.73 20.86 -27.46
N LYS A 364 -24.07 21.94 -28.17
CA LYS A 364 -25.29 22.74 -27.92
C LYS A 364 -26.55 22.34 -28.71
N SER A 365 -26.51 21.26 -29.49
CA SER A 365 -27.60 20.90 -30.42
C SER A 365 -28.41 19.65 -30.05
N LEU A 366 -28.18 19.00 -28.90
CA LEU A 366 -28.91 17.76 -28.53
C LEU A 366 -29.72 17.82 -27.23
N GLU A 367 -29.72 18.92 -26.47
CA GLU A 367 -30.51 19.07 -25.24
C GLU A 367 -31.75 19.94 -25.41
N THR A 368 -32.56 19.66 -26.43
CA THR A 368 -33.90 20.26 -26.51
C THR A 368 -34.87 19.27 -27.12
N ARG A 369 -35.42 18.39 -26.27
CA ARG A 369 -36.82 17.90 -26.30
C ARG A 369 -36.95 16.66 -25.41
N LYS A 370 -37.61 16.87 -24.26
CA LYS A 370 -38.66 16.04 -23.62
C LYS A 370 -38.53 16.08 -22.11
N SER A 371 -38.89 17.24 -21.55
CA SER A 371 -39.67 17.26 -20.32
C SER A 371 -41.09 16.78 -20.66
N ILE A 372 -41.68 15.89 -19.86
CA ILE A 372 -43.11 15.81 -19.52
C ILE A 372 -43.24 14.74 -18.41
N PHE A 373 -43.71 15.23 -17.26
CA PHE A 373 -44.57 14.63 -16.23
C PHE A 373 -44.61 13.11 -16.00
N VAL A 374 -44.37 12.79 -14.72
CA VAL A 374 -44.73 11.56 -14.00
C VAL A 374 -46.26 11.46 -13.85
N PRO A 375 -46.80 10.22 -13.77
CA PRO A 375 -47.69 9.95 -12.64
C PRO A 375 -47.27 8.72 -11.82
N LYS A 376 -47.42 8.96 -10.52
CA LYS A 376 -47.43 8.09 -9.34
C LYS A 376 -48.09 6.73 -9.61
N ILE A 377 -47.43 5.63 -9.22
CA ILE A 377 -48.11 4.41 -8.81
C ILE A 377 -47.57 4.01 -7.43
N LEU A 378 -48.53 3.70 -6.58
CA LEU A 378 -48.49 3.42 -5.16
C LEU A 378 -48.58 1.89 -5.00
N GLU A 379 -47.73 1.27 -4.20
CA GLU A 379 -47.96 -0.04 -3.58
C GLU A 379 -46.98 -0.17 -2.41
N GLN A 380 -47.49 0.09 -1.19
CA GLN A 380 -47.92 -0.89 -0.19
C GLN A 380 -46.76 -1.35 0.68
N VAL A 381 -46.78 -0.80 1.89
CA VAL A 381 -46.02 -1.23 3.06
C VAL A 381 -46.67 -2.53 3.52
N GLU A 382 -45.95 -3.64 3.46
CA GLU A 382 -46.25 -4.80 4.30
C GLU A 382 -45.34 -4.74 5.53
N GLU A 383 -45.99 -4.61 6.69
CA GLU A 383 -45.41 -4.84 8.00
C GLU A 383 -44.86 -6.26 8.05
N ILE A 384 -43.57 -6.42 8.37
CA ILE A 384 -43.02 -7.72 8.73
C ILE A 384 -43.12 -7.87 10.24
N GLU A 385 -44.02 -8.79 10.59
CA GLU A 385 -44.24 -9.35 11.91
C GLU A 385 -42.96 -9.86 12.58
N SER A 386 -43.05 -9.88 13.91
CA SER A 386 -42.08 -10.39 14.88
C SER A 386 -41.39 -11.70 14.51
N LEU A 387 -40.08 -11.72 14.79
CA LEU A 387 -39.18 -12.88 14.89
C LEU A 387 -39.78 -14.10 15.60
N PRO A 388 -39.55 -15.31 15.07
CA PRO A 388 -39.42 -16.51 15.88
C PRO A 388 -37.96 -16.74 16.28
N GLU A 389 -37.80 -17.09 17.56
CA GLU A 389 -36.57 -17.53 18.23
C GLU A 389 -35.97 -18.81 17.62
N GLU A 390 -34.64 -18.86 17.68
CA GLU A 390 -33.74 -20.03 17.70
C GLU A 390 -33.84 -21.08 16.59
N LEU A 391 -32.89 -21.04 15.65
CA LEU A 391 -32.16 -22.24 15.20
C LEU A 391 -30.70 -21.87 14.86
N ILE A 392 -29.76 -22.36 15.67
CA ILE A 392 -28.34 -22.42 15.31
C ILE A 392 -28.21 -23.57 14.31
N ASP A 393 -28.43 -23.28 13.03
CA ASP A 393 -28.00 -24.17 11.96
C ASP A 393 -26.53 -23.89 11.68
N GLU A 394 -25.68 -24.91 11.84
CA GLU A 394 -24.28 -24.89 11.44
C GLU A 394 -24.21 -24.55 9.95
N PHE A 395 -23.76 -23.33 9.64
CA PHE A 395 -23.54 -22.89 8.26
C PHE A 395 -22.61 -23.90 7.55
N PRO A 396 -23.04 -24.52 6.43
CA PRO A 396 -22.16 -25.39 5.66
C PRO A 396 -21.09 -24.53 4.97
N VAL A 397 -19.98 -24.29 5.65
CA VAL A 397 -18.83 -23.55 5.13
C VAL A 397 -18.05 -24.44 4.17
N LYS A 398 -18.24 -24.23 2.87
CA LYS A 398 -17.31 -24.76 1.85
C LYS A 398 -16.11 -23.81 1.76
N GLU A 399 -14.95 -24.29 2.17
CA GLU A 399 -13.68 -23.57 1.98
C GLU A 399 -13.36 -23.47 0.48
N ILE A 400 -13.04 -22.26 0.02
CA ILE A 400 -12.62 -22.05 -1.37
C ILE A 400 -11.19 -22.58 -1.53
N GLN A 401 -11.01 -23.60 -2.38
CA GLN A 401 -9.68 -24.05 -2.80
C GLN A 401 -9.08 -23.01 -3.78
N GLU A 402 -8.25 -22.11 -3.26
CA GLU A 402 -7.55 -21.06 -4.02
C GLU A 402 -6.38 -21.63 -4.85
N ALA A 403 -6.61 -22.63 -5.70
CA ALA A 403 -5.56 -23.17 -6.57
C ALA A 403 -5.59 -22.46 -7.92
N ASN A 404 -4.83 -21.37 -8.04
CA ASN A 404 -4.61 -20.72 -9.33
C ASN A 404 -3.28 -21.20 -9.92
N GLU A 405 -3.30 -22.41 -10.48
CA GLU A 405 -2.11 -23.15 -10.89
C GLU A 405 -1.19 -22.35 -11.84
N LYS A 406 -1.76 -21.46 -12.65
CA LYS A 406 -1.02 -20.61 -13.58
C LYS A 406 -0.16 -19.60 -12.82
N TYR A 407 -0.77 -18.80 -11.95
CA TYR A 407 -0.05 -17.78 -11.19
C TYR A 407 0.92 -18.38 -10.19
N ASP A 408 0.60 -19.55 -9.62
CA ASP A 408 1.52 -20.23 -8.70
C ASP A 408 2.80 -20.70 -9.39
N LYS A 409 2.71 -21.19 -10.62
CA LYS A 409 3.91 -21.51 -11.43
C LYS A 409 4.74 -20.27 -11.74
N ILE A 410 4.10 -19.13 -12.04
CA ILE A 410 4.79 -17.87 -12.33
C ILE A 410 5.50 -17.34 -11.06
N ARG A 411 4.78 -17.33 -9.95
CA ARG A 411 5.24 -16.93 -8.60
C ARG A 411 6.44 -17.75 -8.16
N GLU A 412 6.39 -19.08 -8.32
CA GLU A 412 7.48 -19.98 -7.93
C GLU A 412 8.75 -19.74 -8.76
N LYS A 413 8.59 -19.58 -10.08
CA LYS A 413 9.72 -19.26 -10.97
C LYS A 413 10.36 -17.91 -10.59
N ALA A 414 9.55 -16.91 -10.28
CA ALA A 414 10.04 -15.61 -9.82
C ALA A 414 10.77 -15.74 -8.46
N ARG A 415 10.18 -16.47 -7.50
CA ARG A 415 10.74 -16.72 -6.17
C ARG A 415 12.16 -17.29 -6.27
N ILE A 416 12.34 -18.38 -7.01
CA ILE A 416 13.65 -19.03 -7.19
C ILE A 416 14.66 -18.05 -7.81
N LYS A 417 14.24 -17.29 -8.83
CA LYS A 417 15.09 -16.31 -9.51
C LYS A 417 15.58 -15.22 -8.54
N TRP A 418 14.68 -14.65 -7.75
CA TRP A 418 15.03 -13.59 -6.79
C TRP A 418 15.86 -14.11 -5.62
N MET A 419 15.57 -15.33 -5.15
CA MET A 419 16.39 -16.02 -4.14
C MET A 419 17.85 -16.16 -4.60
N LEU A 420 18.08 -16.65 -5.83
CA LEU A 420 19.42 -16.80 -6.38
C LEU A 420 20.16 -15.46 -6.52
N ARG A 421 19.45 -14.40 -6.91
CA ARG A 421 20.04 -13.04 -7.00
C ARG A 421 20.50 -12.55 -5.63
N GLU A 422 19.67 -12.70 -4.60
CA GLU A 422 20.00 -12.20 -3.26
C GLU A 422 21.08 -13.04 -2.58
N LEU A 423 21.14 -14.35 -2.84
CA LEU A 423 22.26 -15.20 -2.42
C LEU A 423 23.58 -14.72 -3.05
N LYS A 424 23.59 -14.50 -4.37
CA LYS A 424 24.77 -13.99 -5.08
C LYS A 424 25.22 -12.60 -4.58
N ARG A 425 24.28 -11.72 -4.24
CA ARG A 425 24.58 -10.40 -3.65
C ARG A 425 25.29 -10.52 -2.30
N ARG A 426 24.93 -11.52 -1.50
CA ARG A 426 25.53 -11.76 -0.18
C ARG A 426 26.93 -12.33 -0.30
N GLU A 427 27.14 -13.29 -1.20
CA GLU A 427 28.46 -13.87 -1.47
C GLU A 427 29.49 -12.81 -1.90
N LEU A 428 29.09 -11.89 -2.79
CA LEU A 428 29.94 -10.78 -3.22
C LEU A 428 30.28 -9.85 -2.05
N LYS A 429 29.30 -9.50 -1.21
CA LYS A 429 29.56 -8.67 -0.02
C LYS A 429 30.52 -9.34 0.96
N THR A 430 30.39 -10.65 1.19
CA THR A 430 31.31 -11.36 2.08
C THR A 430 32.75 -11.31 1.55
N MET A 431 32.93 -11.53 0.25
CA MET A 431 34.26 -11.43 -0.38
C MET A 431 34.84 -10.02 -0.28
N ASP A 432 34.05 -8.98 -0.56
CA ASP A 432 34.50 -7.59 -0.46
C ASP A 432 34.93 -7.21 0.98
N THR A 433 34.26 -7.74 2.02
CA THR A 433 34.69 -7.56 3.41
C THR A 433 35.98 -8.29 3.76
N TYR A 434 36.25 -9.47 3.18
CA TYR A 434 37.52 -10.18 3.42
C TYR A 434 38.70 -9.47 2.77
N PHE A 435 38.52 -8.89 1.58
CA PHE A 435 39.55 -8.07 0.94
C PHE A 435 39.77 -6.74 1.66
N ALA A 436 38.73 -6.12 2.22
CA ALA A 436 38.85 -4.88 2.99
C ALA A 436 39.48 -5.06 4.39
N GLN A 437 39.58 -6.29 4.91
CA GLN A 437 40.24 -6.60 6.18
C GLN A 437 41.72 -7.04 6.04
N GLN A 438 42.22 -7.13 4.81
CA GLN A 438 43.62 -7.50 4.51
C GLN A 438 44.49 -6.34 4.04
N PHE A 439 44.01 -5.10 4.14
CA PHE A 439 44.78 -3.88 3.83
C PHE A 439 44.91 -2.95 5.02
#